data_AF-A0A7W0TY25-F1
#
_entry.id   AF-A0A7W0TY25-F1
#
_cell.length_a   1.000
_cell.length_b   1.000
_cell.length_c   1.000
_cell.angle_alpha   90.00
_cell.angle_beta   90.00
_cell.angle_gamma   90.00
#
_symmetry.space_group_name_H-M   'P 1'
#
loop_
_entity.id
_entity.type
_entity.pdbx_description
1 polymer ?
#
loop_
_entity_poly.entity_id
_entity_poly.type
_entity_poly.pdbx_seq_one_letter_code
_entity_poly.pdbx_strand_id
1 'polypeptide(L)' 'PLDLPLASYAILEGAPEAVAAGPFSINLVRVPYDIERSIREAAAEGMPDLEPYAAELRTARYRRHA' A
#
# COMPACT_ATOMS: atom_id res chain seq x y z
N PRO A 1 5.98 -4.78 -8.81
CA PRO A 1 6.14 -3.34 -9.09
C PRO A 1 5.21 -2.51 -8.19
N LEU A 2 5.81 -1.71 -7.32
CA LEU A 2 5.12 -0.85 -6.32
C LEU A 2 4.87 0.55 -6.89
N ASP A 3 4.78 0.67 -8.21
CA ASP A 3 4.90 1.94 -8.95
C ASP A 3 3.57 2.67 -9.16
N LEU A 4 2.53 2.28 -8.42
CA LEU A 4 1.20 2.88 -8.51
C LEU A 4 0.86 3.49 -7.14
N PRO A 5 0.36 4.74 -7.10
CA PRO A 5 0.01 5.42 -5.86
C PRO A 5 -1.36 4.95 -5.34
N LEU A 6 -1.50 3.62 -5.18
CA LEU A 6 -2.71 2.95 -4.73
C LEU A 6 -2.36 2.07 -3.53
N ALA A 7 -3.26 2.05 -2.55
CA ALA A 7 -3.15 1.10 -1.46
C ALA A 7 -3.21 -0.33 -2.03
N SER A 8 -2.39 -1.23 -1.48
CA SER A 8 -2.23 -2.58 -2.02
C SER A 8 -2.27 -3.60 -0.91
N TYR A 9 -3.01 -4.69 -1.11
CA TYR A 9 -3.05 -5.82 -0.18
C TYR A 9 -3.21 -7.14 -0.94
N ALA A 10 -3.00 -8.26 -0.24
CA ALA A 10 -3.20 -9.59 -0.77
C ALA A 10 -4.35 -10.28 -0.04
N ILE A 11 -5.20 -11.00 -0.79
CA ILE A 11 -6.12 -11.99 -0.25
C ILE A 11 -5.51 -13.35 -0.55
N LEU A 12 -5.29 -14.13 0.50
CA LEU A 12 -4.79 -15.51 0.40
C LEU A 12 -5.95 -16.44 0.75
N GLU A 13 -6.35 -17.29 -0.20
CA GLU A 13 -7.43 -18.25 0.03
C GLU A 13 -6.88 -19.66 -0.12
N GLY A 14 -7.22 -20.51 0.85
CA GLY A 14 -6.78 -21.90 0.90
C GLY A 14 -7.30 -22.56 2.17
N ALA A 15 -6.99 -23.85 2.35
CA ALA A 15 -7.34 -24.60 3.54
C ALA A 15 -6.05 -24.88 4.36
N PRO A 16 -5.67 -23.99 5.31
CA PRO A 16 -4.39 -24.08 6.01
C PRO A 16 -4.23 -25.36 6.85
N GLU A 17 -5.34 -25.92 7.34
CA GLU A 17 -5.37 -27.15 8.15
C GLU A 17 -5.62 -28.42 7.32
N ALA A 18 -5.66 -28.32 5.99
CA ALA A 18 -5.89 -29.49 5.14
C ALA A 18 -4.64 -30.38 5.08
N VAL A 19 -4.83 -31.66 5.38
CA VAL A 19 -3.76 -32.68 5.31
C VAL A 19 -3.44 -33.08 3.87
N ALA A 20 -4.35 -32.81 2.94
CA ALA A 20 -4.17 -33.05 1.50
C ALA A 20 -4.01 -31.74 0.74
N ALA A 21 -3.27 -31.77 -0.36
CA ALA A 21 -3.13 -30.62 -1.24
C ALA A 21 -4.50 -30.18 -1.80
N GLY A 22 -4.78 -28.89 -1.71
CA GLY A 22 -6.02 -28.27 -2.18
C GLY A 22 -5.74 -27.01 -3.01
N PRO A 23 -6.79 -26.41 -3.60
CA PRO A 23 -6.65 -25.15 -4.33
C PRO A 23 -6.14 -24.05 -3.40
N PHE A 24 -5.24 -23.22 -3.92
CA PHE A 24 -4.69 -22.06 -3.25
C PHE A 24 -4.68 -20.88 -4.23
N SER A 25 -5.17 -19.72 -3.80
CA SER A 25 -5.21 -18.51 -4.61
C SER A 25 -4.49 -17.35 -3.89
N ILE A 26 -3.91 -16.47 -4.70
CA ILE A 26 -3.38 -15.18 -4.25
C ILE A 26 -4.02 -14.11 -5.13
N ASN A 27 -4.82 -13.24 -4.53
CA ASN A 27 -5.39 -12.08 -5.20
C ASN A 27 -4.67 -10.81 -4.73
N LEU A 28 -4.00 -10.12 -5.65
CA LEU A 28 -3.36 -8.83 -5.37
C LEU A 28 -4.31 -7.70 -5.74
N VAL A 29 -4.75 -6.93 -4.75
CA VAL A 29 -5.78 -5.90 -4.92
C VAL A 29 -5.18 -4.51 -4.80
N ARG A 30 -5.67 -3.58 -5.64
CA ARG A 30 -5.34 -2.16 -5.60
C ARG A 30 -6.59 -1.35 -5.26
N VAL A 31 -6.46 -0.44 -4.30
CA VAL A 31 -7.59 0.37 -3.81
C VAL A 31 -7.26 1.86 -3.99
N PRO A 32 -8.04 2.59 -4.81
CA PRO A 32 -7.95 4.05 -4.89
C PRO A 32 -8.32 4.71 -3.58
N TYR A 33 -7.62 5.79 -3.23
CA TYR A 33 -7.88 6.62 -2.07
C TYR A 33 -7.51 8.08 -2.37
N ASP A 34 -7.99 9.00 -1.54
CA ASP A 34 -7.65 10.42 -1.66
C ASP A 34 -6.28 10.68 -1.01
N ILE A 35 -5.23 10.71 -1.84
CA ILE A 35 -3.85 11.00 -1.43
C ILE A 35 -3.74 12.36 -0.73
N GLU A 36 -4.40 13.38 -1.28
CA GLU A 36 -4.30 14.74 -0.75
C GLU A 36 -4.98 14.85 0.62
N ARG A 37 -6.04 14.08 0.84
CA ARG A 37 -6.63 13.95 2.18
C ARG A 37 -5.65 13.39 3.18
N SER A 38 -4.97 12.28 2.88
CA SER A 38 -3.97 11.70 3.78
C SER A 38 -2.82 12.65 4.09
N ILE A 39 -2.37 13.44 3.09
CA ILE A 39 -1.34 14.47 3.29
C ILE A 39 -1.85 15.59 4.22
N ARG A 40 -3.10 16.04 4.06
CA ARG A 40 -3.70 17.06 4.95
C ARG A 40 -3.82 16.56 6.39
N GLU A 41 -4.23 15.31 6.58
CA GLU A 41 -4.32 14.67 7.90
C GLU A 41 -2.93 14.58 8.55
N ALA A 42 -1.91 14.11 7.82
CA ALA A 42 -0.52 14.06 8.30
C ALA A 42 0.04 15.45 8.67
N ALA A 43 -0.29 16.48 7.87
CA ALA A 43 0.10 17.86 8.17
C ALA A 43 -0.56 18.37 9.46
N ALA A 44 -1.85 18.07 9.66
CA ALA A 44 -2.60 18.48 10.84
C ALA A 44 -2.07 17.83 12.13
N GLU A 45 -1.54 16.61 12.03
CA GLU A 45 -0.94 15.87 13.15
C GLU A 45 0.53 16.25 13.41
N GLY A 46 1.11 17.14 12.60
CA GLY A 46 2.52 17.54 12.75
C GLY A 46 3.50 16.43 12.42
N MET A 47 3.16 15.58 11.43
CA MET A 47 4.01 14.47 11.02
C MET A 47 5.42 14.97 10.62
N PRO A 48 6.51 14.41 11.21
CA PRO A 48 7.86 14.71 10.76
C PRO A 48 8.06 14.23 9.33
N ASP A 49 8.95 14.87 8.57
CA ASP A 49 9.24 14.50 7.18
C ASP A 49 7.98 14.52 6.27
N LEU A 50 7.09 15.50 6.43
CA LEU A 50 5.86 15.61 5.66
C LEU A 50 6.09 15.71 4.14
N GLU A 51 7.06 16.52 3.70
CA GLU A 51 7.37 16.70 2.28
C GLU A 51 7.81 15.40 1.57
N PRO A 52 8.79 14.64 2.10
CA PRO A 52 9.13 13.36 1.49
C PRO A 52 7.98 12.34 1.59
N TYR A 53 7.18 12.35 2.66
CA TYR A 53 5.96 11.52 2.73
C TYR A 53 4.98 11.85 1.58
N ALA A 54 4.69 13.14 1.36
CA ALA A 54 3.81 13.58 0.29
C ALA A 54 4.35 13.22 -1.10
N ALA A 55 5.66 13.34 -1.31
CA ALA A 55 6.31 12.94 -2.55
C ALA A 55 6.16 11.43 -2.82
N GLU A 56 6.36 10.60 -1.80
CA GLU A 56 6.19 9.15 -1.90
C GLU A 56 4.76 8.77 -2.27
N LEU A 57 3.76 9.36 -1.61
CA LEU A 57 2.35 9.07 -1.87
C LEU A 57 1.91 9.48 -3.28
N ARG A 58 2.38 10.62 -3.80
CA ARG A 58 2.01 11.11 -5.14
C ARG A 58 2.72 10.38 -6.27
N THR A 59 3.95 9.91 -6.04
CA THR A 59 4.80 9.35 -7.10
C THR A 59 4.96 7.84 -7.03
N ALA A 60 4.56 7.22 -5.93
CA ALA A 60 4.82 5.81 -5.63
C ALA A 60 6.31 5.43 -5.71
N ARG A 61 7.20 6.41 -5.50
CA ARG A 61 8.66 6.21 -5.50
C ARG A 61 9.21 6.48 -4.12
N TYR A 62 9.86 5.48 -3.55
CA TYR A 62 10.46 5.57 -2.22
C TYR A 62 11.74 6.44 -2.21
N ARG A 63 11.90 7.24 -1.16
CA ARG A 63 12.97 8.24 -1.00
C ARG A 63 14.42 7.72 -0.93
N ARG A 64 14.65 6.39 -0.88
CA ARG A 64 16.01 5.81 -0.90
C ARG A 64 16.62 5.56 -2.28
N HIS A 65 15.87 5.82 -3.36
CA HIS A 65 16.42 5.76 -4.73
C HIS A 65 16.64 7.17 -5.30
N ALA A 66 17.70 7.82 -4.83
CA ALA A 66 18.33 8.99 -5.47
C ALA A 66 19.85 8.79 -5.46
#